data_AF-C4ZE94-F1
#
_entry.id   AF-C4ZE94-F1
#
_cell.length_a   1.000
_cell.length_b   1.000
_cell.length_c   1.000
_cell.angle_alpha   90.00
_cell.angle_beta   90.00
_cell.angle_gamma   90.00
#
_symmetry.space_group_name_H-M   'P 1'
#
loop_
_entity.id
_entity.type
_entity.pdbx_description
1 polymer ?
#
loop_
_entity_poly.entity_id
_entity_poly.type
_entity_poly.pdbx_seq_one_letter_code
_entity_poly.pdbx_strand_id
1 'polypeptide(L)' 'MIAIDTIAVENEVADNMYQRSELDYLIYNDPVAYAELILNGNPEAYLKTVTEYKSLY' A
#
# COMPACT_ATOMS: atom_id res chain seq x y z
N MET A 1 -2.21 23.69 4.23
CA MET A 1 -1.63 22.35 4.48
C MET A 1 -2.70 21.35 4.12
N ILE A 2 -2.49 20.56 3.07
CA ILE A 2 -3.38 19.42 2.76
C ILE A 2 -2.82 18.26 3.58
N ALA A 3 -3.61 17.76 4.53
CA ALA A 3 -3.28 16.56 5.27
C ALA A 3 -4.14 15.43 4.68
N ILE A 4 -3.49 14.31 4.36
CA ILE A 4 -4.16 13.13 3.85
C ILE A 4 -4.20 12.12 4.99
N ASP A 5 -5.39 11.64 5.28
CA ASP A 5 -5.57 10.56 6.23
C ASP A 5 -5.21 9.25 5.55
N THR A 6 -3.92 8.90 5.62
CA THR A 6 -3.42 7.67 5.01
C THR A 6 -3.97 6.43 5.72
N ILE A 7 -4.39 6.53 6.98
CA ILE A 7 -4.99 5.42 7.72
C ILE A 7 -6.35 5.07 7.11
N ALA A 8 -7.15 6.07 6.74
CA ALA A 8 -8.42 5.84 6.06
C ALA A 8 -8.21 5.15 4.70
N VAL A 9 -7.26 5.63 3.90
CA VAL A 9 -6.92 5.05 2.59
C VAL A 9 -6.42 3.61 2.74
N GLU A 10 -5.50 3.35 3.67
CA GLU A 10 -4.95 2.01 3.92
C GLU A 10 -6.03 1.00 4.34
N ASN A 11 -6.95 1.41 5.21
CA ASN A 11 -8.06 0.54 5.63
C ASN A 11 -9.06 0.25 4.52
N GLU A 12 -9.18 1.13 3.52
CA GLU A 12 -10.06 0.93 2.37
C GLU A 12 -9.48 -0.08 1.37
N VAL A 13 -8.16 -0.05 1.18
CA VAL A 13 -7.49 -0.81 0.11
C VAL A 13 -6.82 -2.11 0.55
N ALA A 14 -6.53 -2.25 1.85
CA ALA A 14 -5.87 -3.43 2.40
C ALA A 14 -6.85 -4.32 3.17
N ASP A 15 -7.18 -5.47 2.58
CA ASP A 15 -8.15 -6.44 3.09
C ASP A 15 -7.57 -7.38 4.17
N ASN A 16 -6.24 -7.48 4.27
CA ASN A 16 -5.59 -8.40 5.21
C ASN A 16 -4.24 -7.87 5.76
N MET A 17 -3.71 -8.57 6.77
CA MET A 17 -2.49 -8.16 7.46
C MET A 17 -1.25 -8.15 6.55
N TYR A 18 -1.21 -9.00 5.52
CA TYR A 18 -0.06 -9.07 4.62
C TYR A 18 -0.03 -7.87 3.68
N GLN A 19 -1.18 -7.45 3.18
CA GLN A 19 -1.31 -6.25 2.36
C GLN A 19 -0.95 -4.99 3.16
N ARG A 20 -1.42 -4.87 4.41
CA ARG A 20 -1.01 -3.77 5.29
C ARG A 20 0.50 -3.77 5.54
N SER A 21 1.08 -4.94 5.79
CA SER A 21 2.52 -5.08 5.97
C SER A 21 3.33 -4.68 4.73
N GLU A 22 2.77 -4.78 3.53
CA GLU A 22 3.42 -4.31 2.31
C GLU A 22 3.47 -2.78 2.25
N LEU A 23 2.36 -2.12 2.59
CA LEU A 23 2.31 -0.66 2.67
C LEU A 23 3.26 -0.15 3.77
N ASP A 24 3.24 -0.78 4.95
CA ASP A 24 4.18 -0.48 6.04
C ASP A 24 5.63 -0.63 5.58
N TYR A 25 5.95 -1.68 4.82
CA TYR A 25 7.29 -1.87 4.27
C TYR A 25 7.71 -0.70 3.38
N LEU A 26 6.83 -0.23 2.48
CA LEU A 26 7.13 0.92 1.63
C LEU A 26 7.35 2.19 2.46
N ILE A 27 6.55 2.45 3.49
CA ILE A 27 6.73 3.63 4.36
C ILE A 27 8.16 3.68 4.95
N TYR A 28 8.70 2.53 5.38
CA TYR A 28 10.02 2.48 6.00
C TYR A 28 11.19 2.35 5.02
N ASN A 29 11.00 1.69 3.89
CA ASN A 29 12.09 1.31 2.98
C ASN A 29 12.11 2.15 1.69
N ASP A 30 10.95 2.59 1.21
CA ASP A 30 10.82 3.43 0.02
C ASP A 30 9.61 4.41 0.16
N PRO A 31 9.75 5.44 1.02
CA PRO A 31 8.65 6.35 1.31
C PRO A 31 8.22 7.17 0.09
N VAL A 32 9.09 7.31 -0.93
CA VAL A 32 8.73 7.98 -2.19
C VAL A 32 7.78 7.10 -2.99
N ALA A 33 8.10 5.81 -3.15
CA ALA A 33 7.19 4.87 -3.82
C ALA A 33 5.84 4.77 -3.09
N TYR A 34 5.84 4.75 -1.75
CA TYR A 34 4.59 4.82 -0.98
C TYR A 34 3.79 6.07 -1.32
N ALA A 35 4.41 7.26 -1.26
CA ALA A 35 3.72 8.51 -1.52
C ALA A 35 3.18 8.59 -2.97
N GLU A 36 3.95 8.14 -3.96
CA GLU A 36 3.47 8.08 -5.34
C GLU A 36 2.31 7.11 -5.50
N LEU A 37 2.36 5.94 -4.85
CA LEU A 37 1.29 4.95 -4.90
C LEU A 37 -0.02 5.50 -4.32
N ILE A 38 0.05 6.16 -3.15
CA ILE A 38 -1.13 6.68 -2.46
C ILE A 38 -1.70 7.94 -3.15
N LEU A 39 -0.85 8.80 -3.71
CA LEU A 39 -1.28 10.09 -4.29
C LEU A 39 -1.67 10.01 -5.76
N ASN A 40 -0.99 9.16 -6.54
CA ASN A 40 -1.11 9.14 -8.01
C ASN A 40 -1.27 7.73 -8.59
N GLY A 41 -1.11 6.69 -7.77
CA GLY A 41 -1.13 5.29 -8.21
C GLY A 41 -2.47 4.59 -7.99
N ASN A 42 -2.42 3.26 -8.01
CA ASN A 42 -3.55 2.40 -7.68
C ASN A 42 -3.11 1.37 -6.62
N PRO A 43 -3.33 1.67 -5.33
CA PRO A 43 -2.94 0.78 -4.23
C PRO A 43 -3.63 -0.58 -4.26
N GLU A 44 -4.90 -0.69 -4.67
CA GLU A 44 -5.59 -1.98 -4.80
C GLU A 44 -4.91 -2.91 -5.82
N ALA A 45 -4.59 -2.37 -7.00
CA ALA A 45 -3.93 -3.14 -8.07
C ALA A 45 -2.52 -3.59 -7.66
N TYR A 46 -1.79 -2.71 -6.97
CA TYR A 46 -0.47 -3.04 -6.41
C TYR A 46 -0.57 -4.17 -5.38
N LEU A 47 -1.45 -4.03 -4.39
CA LEU A 47 -1.63 -5.01 -3.32
C LEU A 47 -2.08 -6.38 -3.84
N LYS A 48 -2.97 -6.39 -4.85
CA LYS A 48 -3.38 -7.64 -5.51
C LYS A 48 -2.19 -8.33 -6.19
N THR A 49 -1.40 -7.58 -6.96
CA THR A 49 -0.22 -8.10 -7.67
C THR A 49 0.81 -8.68 -6.70
N VAL A 50 1.10 -7.97 -5.61
CA VAL A 50 2.07 -8.43 -4.60
C VAL A 50 1.56 -9.69 -3.87
N THR A 51 0.27 -9.72 -3.52
CA THR A 51 -0.32 -10.88 -2.82
C THR A 51 -0.32 -12.12 -3.71
N GLU A 52 -0.69 -11.97 -4.99
CA GLU A 52 -0.61 -13.04 -5.98
C GLU A 52 0.82 -13.52 -6.16
N TYR A 53 1.79 -12.61 -6.31
CA TYR A 53 3.21 -12.96 -6.40
C TYR A 53 3.67 -13.76 -5.17
N LYS A 54 3.39 -13.30 -3.95
CA LYS A 54 3.79 -13.99 -2.71
C LYS A 54 3.12 -15.35 -2.53
N SER A 55 1.91 -15.55 -3.05
CA SER A 55 1.20 -16.84 -2.97
C SER A 55 1.79 -17.91 -3.90
N LEU A 56 2.66 -17.53 -4.83
CA LEU A 56 3.34 -18.44 -5.76
C LEU A 56 4.66 -19.01 -5.20
N TYR A 57 5.11 -18.54 -4.03
CA TYR A 57 6.34 -18.98 -3.35
C TYR A 57 6.03 -19.58 -1.98
#